data_AF-A0A7Z9I881-F1
#
_entry.id   AF-A0A7Z9I881-F1
#
_cell.length_a   1.000
_cell.length_b   1.000
_cell.length_c   1.000
_cell.angle_alpha   90.00
_cell.angle_beta   90.00
_cell.angle_gamma   90.00
#
_symmetry.space_group_name_H-M   'P 1'
#
loop_
_entity.id
_entity.type
_entity.pdbx_description
1 polymer ?
#
loop_
_entity_poly.entity_id
_entity_poly.type
_entity_poly.pdbx_seq_one_letter_code
_entity_poly.pdbx_strand_id
1 'polypeptide(L)'
;MKSTLRRNILMIGLMLVVCPVLFVLGQSKSNPKRVKFPEFKDEGRIKTIFFSKALEKLAGARQINTAPMAGDGNTGDGGSEVATSDGMIGKWAALISAATIEDEVKAIKLAVDSGVDKPSQFSGGGYQNARYQFSVAAAMFGIIAEFDGDVRWKTQAQGIRDVFARTAGNCKVGSTQAYNEAKLRKADLQDLLGGATVDAKTNAEDFNWARIVDRPPLMQRLEVAVDERLSPMTSSADEFESNKETILHEAEIVAAISHIFTRPQMEDGDDEDYAGYANKMKSGALDLLDAVKLNDPNRAASAVGVMTQSCTECHELYRS
;
A
#
# COMPACT_ATOMS: atom_id res chain seq x y z
N MET A 1 -44.43 11.93 -56.76
CA MET A 1 -42.99 11.93 -56.37
C MET A 1 -42.31 13.31 -56.26
N LYS A 2 -43.01 14.46 -56.36
CA LYS A 2 -42.36 15.79 -56.26
C LYS A 2 -42.62 16.57 -54.95
N SER A 3 -43.55 16.15 -54.08
CA SER A 3 -43.85 16.88 -52.83
C SER A 3 -43.12 16.36 -51.58
N THR A 4 -42.73 15.09 -51.55
CA THR A 4 -42.00 14.50 -50.41
C THR A 4 -40.53 14.92 -50.37
N LEU A 5 -39.91 15.20 -51.52
CA LEU A 5 -38.51 15.59 -51.60
C LEU A 5 -38.25 17.02 -51.09
N ARG A 6 -39.21 17.94 -51.26
CA ARG A 6 -39.10 19.32 -50.76
C ARG A 6 -39.25 19.43 -49.23
N ARG A 7 -39.97 18.50 -48.60
CA ARG A 7 -40.18 18.49 -47.14
C ARG A 7 -38.95 18.00 -46.37
N ASN A 8 -38.17 17.10 -46.96
CA ASN A 8 -36.97 16.56 -46.33
C ASN A 8 -35.75 17.50 -46.43
N ILE A 9 -35.66 18.32 -47.48
CA ILE A 9 -34.57 19.33 -47.61
C ILE A 9 -34.77 20.47 -46.60
N LEU A 10 -36.01 20.86 -46.28
CA LEU A 10 -36.29 21.92 -45.30
C LEU A 10 -35.98 21.49 -43.86
N MET A 11 -36.16 20.21 -43.52
CA MET A 11 -35.89 19.66 -42.18
C MET A 11 -34.39 19.44 -41.92
N ILE A 12 -33.60 19.12 -42.95
CA ILE A 12 -32.14 18.95 -42.82
C ILE A 12 -31.44 20.32 -42.67
N GLY A 13 -31.95 21.37 -43.32
CA GLY A 13 -31.41 22.73 -43.19
C GLY A 13 -31.64 23.36 -41.81
N LEU A 14 -32.75 23.03 -41.14
CA LEU A 14 -33.05 23.58 -39.80
C LEU A 14 -32.23 22.89 -38.69
N MET A 15 -31.88 21.61 -38.86
CA MET A 15 -31.09 20.87 -37.86
C MET A 15 -29.59 21.20 -37.90
N LEU A 16 -29.06 21.67 -39.04
CA LEU A 16 -27.64 22.02 -39.21
C LEU A 16 -27.27 23.42 -38.68
N VAL A 17 -28.24 24.29 -38.42
CA VAL A 17 -27.98 25.66 -37.92
C VAL A 17 -28.25 25.80 -36.42
N VAL A 18 -29.04 24.91 -35.81
CA VAL A 18 -29.39 24.99 -34.37
C VAL A 18 -28.41 24.23 -33.47
N CYS A 19 -27.74 23.18 -33.96
CA CYS A 19 -26.80 22.39 -33.16
C CYS A 19 -25.43 23.05 -32.83
N PRO A 20 -24.84 23.99 -33.61
CA PRO A 20 -23.55 24.57 -33.20
C PRO A 20 -23.69 25.69 -32.15
N VAL A 21 -24.86 26.35 -32.05
CA VAL A 21 -25.04 27.49 -31.15
C VAL A 21 -25.18 27.06 -29.69
N LEU A 22 -25.66 25.84 -29.43
CA LEU A 22 -25.75 25.28 -28.07
C LEU A 22 -24.42 24.74 -27.54
N PHE A 23 -23.41 24.53 -28.39
CA PHE A 23 -22.08 24.08 -27.97
C PHE A 23 -21.14 25.24 -27.58
N VAL A 24 -21.44 26.48 -28.00
CA VAL A 24 -20.60 27.67 -27.73
C VAL A 24 -20.98 28.38 -26.41
N LEU A 25 -22.16 28.12 -25.86
CA LEU A 25 -22.59 28.71 -24.57
C LEU A 25 -22.25 27.85 -23.33
N GLY A 26 -21.65 26.67 -23.51
CA GLY A 26 -21.37 25.71 -22.44
C GLY A 26 -19.95 25.74 -21.86
N GLN A 27 -19.03 26.57 -22.37
CA GLN A 27 -17.62 26.59 -21.92
C GLN A 27 -17.19 27.85 -21.16
N SER A 28 -18.09 28.42 -20.35
CA SER A 28 -17.67 29.33 -19.28
C SER A 28 -17.18 28.51 -18.08
N LYS A 29 -15.91 28.08 -18.10
CA LYS A 29 -15.24 27.61 -16.88
C LYS A 29 -15.17 28.79 -15.92
N SER A 30 -15.98 28.78 -14.86
CA SER A 30 -15.80 29.75 -13.77
C SER A 30 -14.44 29.47 -13.14
N ASN A 31 -13.50 30.40 -13.26
CA ASN A 31 -12.28 30.33 -12.47
C ASN A 31 -12.68 30.20 -11.00
N PRO A 32 -12.23 29.16 -10.28
CA PRO A 32 -12.54 29.04 -8.86
C PRO A 32 -12.01 30.32 -8.20
N LYS A 33 -12.92 31.09 -7.60
CA LYS A 33 -12.58 32.32 -6.90
C LYS A 33 -11.76 31.92 -5.69
N ARG A 34 -10.43 31.87 -5.85
CA ARG A 34 -9.49 31.54 -4.79
C ARG A 34 -9.73 32.55 -3.67
N VAL A 35 -10.17 32.05 -2.52
CA VAL A 35 -10.40 32.86 -1.33
C VAL A 35 -9.07 33.54 -0.99
N LYS A 36 -9.08 34.86 -0.76
CA LYS A 36 -7.88 35.55 -0.27
C LYS A 36 -7.43 34.86 1.02
N PHE A 37 -6.14 34.55 1.12
CA PHE A 37 -5.56 34.05 2.37
C PHE A 37 -5.96 35.01 3.51
N PRO A 38 -6.37 34.47 4.67
CA PRO A 38 -6.66 35.32 5.82
C PRO A 38 -5.40 36.11 6.17
N GLU A 39 -5.52 37.43 6.27
CA GLU A 39 -4.47 38.25 6.85
C GLU A 39 -4.42 37.95 8.34
N PHE A 40 -3.36 37.28 8.78
CA PHE A 40 -3.07 37.11 10.19
C PHE A 40 -2.55 38.44 10.75
N LYS A 41 -3.48 39.33 11.12
CA LYS A 41 -3.16 40.68 11.64
C LYS A 41 -2.56 40.67 13.05
N ASP A 42 -2.33 39.50 13.61
CA ASP A 42 -2.01 39.31 15.02
C ASP A 42 -0.80 38.37 15.18
N GLU A 43 0.35 38.79 14.62
CA GLU A 43 1.63 38.06 14.70
C GLU A 43 2.01 37.71 16.16
N GLY A 44 1.54 38.49 17.12
CA GLY A 44 1.73 38.25 18.55
C GLY A 44 1.10 36.94 19.03
N ARG A 45 -0.09 36.57 18.55
CA ARG A 45 -0.77 35.32 18.95
C ARG A 45 -0.13 34.07 18.33
N ILE A 46 0.45 34.19 17.13
CA ILE A 46 1.12 33.07 16.45
C ILE A 46 2.42 32.71 17.15
N LYS A 47 3.19 33.71 17.61
CA LYS A 47 4.44 33.50 18.37
C LYS A 47 4.25 32.88 19.76
N THR A 48 3.04 32.97 20.33
CA THR A 48 2.70 32.28 21.59
C THR A 48 2.30 30.82 21.42
N ILE A 49 1.90 30.41 20.21
CA ILE A 49 1.45 29.02 19.92
C ILE A 49 2.57 28.24 19.22
N PHE A 50 3.36 28.89 18.38
CA PHE A 50 4.50 28.30 17.68
C PHE A 50 5.79 28.91 18.20
N PHE A 51 6.60 28.10 18.88
CA PHE A 51 7.92 28.51 19.33
C PHE A 51 8.81 28.76 18.11
N SER A 52 9.42 29.95 18.04
CA SER A 52 10.38 30.29 16.98
C SER A 52 11.58 29.34 16.94
N LYS A 53 11.88 28.67 18.05
CA LYS A 53 12.94 27.66 18.18
C LYS A 53 12.48 26.52 19.08
N ALA A 54 11.81 25.53 18.50
CA ALA A 54 11.31 24.35 19.22
C ALA A 54 12.41 23.61 20.02
N LEU A 55 13.66 23.64 19.54
CA LEU A 55 14.81 22.99 20.18
C LEU A 55 15.27 23.66 21.49
N GLU A 56 14.98 24.94 21.71
CA GLU A 56 15.36 25.63 22.96
C GLU A 56 14.47 25.23 24.16
N LYS A 57 13.34 24.58 23.89
CA LYS A 57 12.39 24.11 24.93
C LYS A 57 12.53 22.62 25.25
N LEU A 58 13.36 21.86 24.53
CA LEU A 58 13.72 20.51 24.94
C LEU A 58 14.74 20.57 26.09
N ALA A 59 14.28 20.36 27.32
CA ALA A 59 15.17 20.13 28.45
C ALA A 59 15.57 18.64 28.48
N GLY A 60 16.82 18.36 28.12
CA GLY A 60 17.41 17.03 28.18
C GLY A 60 18.61 16.88 27.24
N ALA A 61 19.68 16.22 27.69
CA ALA A 61 20.80 15.91 26.82
C ALA A 61 20.33 15.03 25.66
N ARG A 62 20.62 15.45 24.42
CA ARG A 62 20.38 14.64 23.22
C ARG A 62 21.15 13.33 23.36
N GLN A 63 20.46 12.22 23.57
CA GLN A 63 21.05 10.89 23.57
C GLN A 63 21.41 10.55 22.12
N ILE A 64 22.63 10.92 21.71
CA ILE A 64 23.20 10.44 20.45
C ILE A 64 23.74 9.05 20.78
N ASN A 65 23.09 8.00 20.31
CA ASN A 65 23.61 6.65 20.41
C ASN A 65 24.93 6.60 19.61
N THR A 66 26.04 6.67 20.33
CA THR A 66 27.42 6.68 19.81
C THR A 66 28.08 5.31 19.99
N ALA A 67 27.27 4.25 19.95
CA ALA A 67 27.79 2.89 19.93
C ALA A 67 28.64 2.69 18.65
N PRO A 68 29.93 2.32 18.76
CA PRO A 68 30.75 2.05 17.60
C PRO A 68 30.24 0.78 16.92
N MET A 69 29.86 0.89 15.65
CA MET A 69 29.75 -0.26 14.75
C MET A 69 31.15 -0.84 14.60
N ALA A 70 31.42 -1.94 15.30
CA ALA A 70 32.62 -2.73 15.08
C ALA A 70 32.52 -3.39 13.70
N GLY A 71 33.05 -2.69 12.69
CA GLY A 71 33.40 -3.29 11.42
C GLY A 71 34.72 -4.03 11.59
N ASP A 72 34.64 -5.35 11.71
CA ASP A 72 35.81 -6.20 11.55
C ASP A 72 35.86 -6.65 10.09
N GLY A 73 36.76 -6.02 9.34
CA GLY A 73 37.09 -6.37 7.98
C GLY A 73 38.04 -7.54 7.99
N ASN A 74 37.62 -8.68 7.41
CA ASN A 74 38.54 -9.73 7.00
C ASN A 74 38.48 -9.88 5.49
N THR A 75 39.54 -9.43 4.83
CA THR A 75 39.88 -9.72 3.44
C THR A 75 40.29 -11.18 3.30
N GLY A 76 39.58 -11.93 2.47
CA GLY A 76 39.94 -13.30 2.07
C GLY A 76 39.23 -13.69 0.78
N ASP A 77 40.00 -13.73 -0.30
CA ASP A 77 39.62 -14.11 -1.67
C ASP A 77 39.43 -15.63 -1.82
N GLY A 78 38.53 -16.02 -2.74
CA GLY A 78 38.55 -17.32 -3.43
C GLY A 78 37.57 -18.40 -2.95
N GLY A 79 36.51 -18.64 -3.74
CA GLY A 79 35.82 -19.94 -3.77
C GLY A 79 34.33 -19.89 -4.06
N SER A 80 33.95 -20.05 -5.33
CA SER A 80 32.58 -20.42 -5.72
C SER A 80 32.21 -21.78 -5.12
N GLU A 81 31.20 -21.80 -4.25
CA GLU A 81 30.39 -22.99 -4.00
C GLU A 81 28.92 -22.57 -3.90
N VAL A 82 28.10 -23.28 -4.68
CA VAL A 82 26.64 -23.15 -4.73
C VAL A 82 26.09 -23.59 -3.38
N ALA A 83 25.63 -22.63 -2.58
CA ALA A 83 24.90 -22.94 -1.36
C ALA A 83 23.49 -23.38 -1.73
N THR A 84 23.25 -24.68 -1.57
CA THR A 84 21.93 -25.31 -1.57
C THR A 84 21.00 -24.58 -0.61
N SER A 85 19.80 -24.31 -1.12
CA SER A 85 18.66 -23.71 -0.45
C SER A 85 18.20 -24.57 0.74
N ASP A 86 18.67 -24.23 1.93
CA ASP A 86 17.99 -24.59 3.17
C ASP A 86 18.26 -23.49 4.20
N GLY A 87 17.20 -22.79 4.64
CA GLY A 87 17.28 -21.85 5.78
C GLY A 87 17.22 -20.34 5.50
N MET A 88 16.44 -19.85 4.53
CA MET A 88 16.04 -18.42 4.45
C MET A 88 14.77 -18.09 5.26
N ILE A 89 14.56 -18.74 6.40
CA ILE A 89 13.50 -18.36 7.34
C ILE A 89 14.09 -17.28 8.28
N GLY A 90 13.68 -16.02 8.08
CA GLY A 90 13.95 -14.90 8.99
C GLY A 90 14.99 -13.89 8.48
N LYS A 91 14.55 -12.95 7.61
CA LYS A 91 15.17 -11.62 7.38
C LYS A 91 14.12 -10.57 6.97
N TRP A 92 12.95 -10.51 7.62
CA TRP A 92 11.90 -9.54 7.28
C TRP A 92 12.39 -8.09 7.33
N ALA A 93 13.28 -7.76 8.26
CA ALA A 93 13.91 -6.45 8.37
C ALA A 93 14.77 -6.04 7.16
N ALA A 94 15.15 -6.99 6.29
CA ALA A 94 15.84 -6.71 5.03
C ALA A 94 14.87 -6.36 3.88
N LEU A 95 13.58 -6.63 4.05
CA LEU A 95 12.55 -6.43 3.01
C LEU A 95 11.64 -5.24 3.32
N ILE A 96 11.35 -5.01 4.60
CA ILE A 96 10.41 -3.99 5.05
C ILE A 96 10.81 -3.47 6.43
N SER A 97 10.69 -2.16 6.63
CA SER A 97 11.00 -1.52 7.90
C SER A 97 9.82 -1.59 8.88
N ALA A 98 10.11 -1.52 10.18
CA ALA A 98 9.09 -1.39 11.22
C ALA A 98 8.17 -0.19 10.99
N ALA A 99 8.73 0.93 10.51
CA ALA A 99 7.99 2.16 10.24
C ALA A 99 6.94 1.96 9.13
N THR A 100 7.33 1.36 8.00
CA THR A 100 6.43 1.05 6.89
C THR A 100 5.28 0.12 7.33
N ILE A 101 5.58 -0.91 8.13
CA ILE A 101 4.55 -1.80 8.69
C ILE A 101 3.54 -0.99 9.53
N GLU A 102 4.03 -0.15 10.43
CA GLU A 102 3.17 0.66 11.30
C GLU A 102 2.33 1.68 10.53
N ASP A 103 2.91 2.28 9.49
CA ASP A 103 2.21 3.25 8.64
C ASP A 103 1.17 2.58 7.75
N GLU A 104 1.44 1.38 7.24
CA GLU A 104 0.46 0.57 6.52
C GLU A 104 -0.72 0.20 7.42
N VAL A 105 -0.48 -0.22 8.67
CA VAL A 105 -1.56 -0.51 9.65
C VAL A 105 -2.39 0.76 9.97
N LYS A 106 -1.76 1.93 10.07
CA LYS A 106 -2.49 3.20 10.23
C LYS A 106 -3.35 3.51 9.01
N ALA A 107 -2.81 3.34 7.80
CA ALA A 107 -3.54 3.57 6.55
C ALA A 107 -4.76 2.64 6.42
N ILE A 108 -4.58 1.36 6.75
CA ILE A 108 -5.64 0.36 6.81
C ILE A 108 -6.78 0.81 7.73
N LYS A 109 -6.47 1.30 8.93
CA LYS A 109 -7.50 1.79 9.87
C LYS A 109 -8.36 2.89 9.24
N LEU A 110 -7.72 3.87 8.59
CA LEU A 110 -8.43 4.98 7.94
C LEU A 110 -9.31 4.48 6.78
N ALA A 111 -8.81 3.50 6.01
CA ALA A 111 -9.56 2.92 4.91
C ALA A 111 -10.74 2.06 5.39
N VAL A 112 -10.58 1.28 6.46
CA VAL A 112 -11.65 0.49 7.08
C VAL A 112 -12.76 1.39 7.63
N ASP A 113 -12.40 2.51 8.25
CA ASP A 113 -13.38 3.48 8.78
C ASP A 113 -14.38 3.90 7.70
N SER A 114 -13.89 4.19 6.49
CA SER A 114 -14.73 4.61 5.36
C SER A 114 -15.68 3.52 4.82
N GLY A 115 -15.49 2.24 5.16
CA GLY A 115 -16.32 1.13 4.63
C GLY A 115 -17.27 0.51 5.65
N VAL A 116 -17.00 0.68 6.95
CA VAL A 116 -17.62 -0.10 8.05
C VAL A 116 -18.44 0.77 9.00
N ASP A 117 -18.59 2.07 8.73
CA ASP A 117 -19.33 2.98 9.61
C ASP A 117 -20.82 2.62 9.75
N LYS A 118 -21.49 2.31 8.63
CA LYS A 118 -22.94 2.06 8.58
C LYS A 118 -23.26 0.73 7.90
N PRO A 119 -24.29 -0.01 8.34
CA PRO A 119 -24.68 -1.28 7.71
C PRO A 119 -24.99 -1.14 6.21
N SER A 120 -25.69 -0.08 5.81
CA SER A 120 -26.06 0.17 4.41
C SER A 120 -24.86 0.45 3.50
N GLN A 121 -23.86 1.14 4.03
CA GLN A 121 -22.60 1.43 3.32
C GLN A 121 -21.75 0.18 3.19
N PHE A 122 -21.70 -0.62 4.26
CA PHE A 122 -21.04 -1.91 4.23
C PHE A 122 -21.67 -2.84 3.19
N SER A 123 -22.99 -3.05 3.22
CA SER A 123 -23.68 -3.90 2.24
C SER A 123 -23.61 -3.36 0.80
N GLY A 124 -23.52 -2.04 0.64
CA GLY A 124 -23.43 -1.36 -0.67
C GLY A 124 -22.07 -1.43 -1.35
N GLY A 125 -21.09 -2.16 -0.79
CA GLY A 125 -19.75 -2.32 -1.37
C GLY A 125 -18.62 -2.16 -0.35
N GLY A 126 -18.89 -1.58 0.82
CA GLY A 126 -17.90 -1.43 1.89
C GLY A 126 -17.33 -2.75 2.40
N TYR A 127 -18.06 -3.87 2.25
CA TYR A 127 -17.56 -5.21 2.56
C TYR A 127 -16.36 -5.64 1.69
N GLN A 128 -16.30 -5.20 0.42
CA GLN A 128 -15.16 -5.51 -0.46
C GLN A 128 -13.91 -4.75 -0.03
N ASN A 129 -14.06 -3.47 0.33
CA ASN A 129 -12.97 -2.70 0.93
C ASN A 129 -12.55 -3.31 2.27
N ALA A 130 -13.49 -3.70 3.14
CA ALA A 130 -13.16 -4.36 4.40
C ALA A 130 -12.39 -5.68 4.17
N ARG A 131 -12.81 -6.51 3.20
CA ARG A 131 -12.07 -7.72 2.82
C ARG A 131 -10.63 -7.38 2.42
N TYR A 132 -10.47 -6.44 1.50
CA TYR A 132 -9.16 -6.01 1.03
C TYR A 132 -8.27 -5.53 2.19
N GLN A 133 -8.77 -4.58 2.99
CA GLN A 133 -8.01 -3.97 4.08
C GLN A 133 -7.66 -4.98 5.20
N PHE A 134 -8.60 -5.84 5.60
CA PHE A 134 -8.32 -6.86 6.62
C PHE A 134 -7.40 -7.97 6.11
N SER A 135 -7.39 -8.28 4.81
CA SER A 135 -6.40 -9.20 4.23
C SER A 135 -4.99 -8.62 4.28
N VAL A 136 -4.82 -7.34 3.93
CA VAL A 136 -3.51 -6.67 4.05
C VAL A 136 -3.11 -6.55 5.52
N ALA A 137 -4.05 -6.24 6.42
CA ALA A 137 -3.79 -6.22 7.86
C ALA A 137 -3.31 -7.59 8.38
N ALA A 138 -3.97 -8.67 7.99
CA ALA A 138 -3.56 -10.02 8.35
C ALA A 138 -2.13 -10.31 7.85
N ALA A 139 -1.80 -9.94 6.62
CA ALA A 139 -0.44 -10.08 6.10
C ALA A 139 0.58 -9.30 6.94
N MET A 140 0.31 -8.02 7.25
CA MET A 140 1.20 -7.19 8.08
C MET A 140 1.41 -7.79 9.47
N PHE A 141 0.36 -8.25 10.13
CA PHE A 141 0.49 -8.91 11.44
C PHE A 141 1.16 -10.29 11.37
N GLY A 142 1.07 -10.97 10.23
CA GLY A 142 1.90 -12.14 9.92
C GLY A 142 3.38 -11.80 9.86
N ILE A 143 3.73 -10.71 9.18
CA ILE A 143 5.12 -10.20 9.12
C ILE A 143 5.59 -9.81 10.52
N ILE A 144 4.79 -9.04 11.27
CA ILE A 144 5.13 -8.61 12.64
C ILE A 144 5.45 -9.83 13.53
N ALA A 145 4.67 -10.90 13.43
CA ALA A 145 4.87 -12.11 14.23
C ALA A 145 6.21 -12.81 13.94
N GLU A 146 6.70 -12.72 12.71
CA GLU A 146 8.00 -13.28 12.28
C GLU A 146 9.14 -12.24 12.24
N PHE A 147 8.88 -10.97 12.57
CA PHE A 147 9.79 -9.88 12.24
C PHE A 147 11.12 -9.96 13.01
N ASP A 148 12.24 -9.75 12.33
CA ASP A 148 13.59 -9.77 12.91
C ASP A 148 13.95 -8.40 13.51
N GLY A 149 13.24 -8.02 14.58
CA GLY A 149 13.45 -6.77 15.30
C GLY A 149 12.26 -6.38 16.16
N ASP A 150 12.28 -5.15 16.66
CA ASP A 150 11.18 -4.57 17.42
C ASP A 150 10.20 -3.85 16.49
N VAL A 151 8.94 -4.25 16.55
CA VAL A 151 7.81 -3.59 15.89
C VAL A 151 6.67 -3.52 16.89
N ARG A 152 5.87 -2.46 16.83
CA ARG A 152 4.65 -2.39 17.64
C ARG A 152 3.79 -3.63 17.45
N TRP A 153 3.13 -4.03 18.53
CA TRP A 153 2.15 -5.13 18.59
C TRP A 153 2.73 -6.55 18.44
N LYS A 154 4.06 -6.73 18.37
CA LYS A 154 4.70 -8.05 18.21
C LYS A 154 4.20 -9.12 19.18
N THR A 155 4.00 -8.78 20.44
CA THR A 155 3.55 -9.70 21.50
C THR A 155 2.14 -10.27 21.30
N GLN A 156 1.29 -9.58 20.54
CA GLN A 156 -0.10 -9.96 20.26
C GLN A 156 -0.34 -10.24 18.76
N ALA A 157 0.72 -10.20 17.95
CA ALA A 157 0.59 -10.19 16.49
C ALA A 157 -0.03 -11.47 15.93
N GLN A 158 0.29 -12.63 16.50
CA GLN A 158 -0.27 -13.91 16.05
C GLN A 158 -1.79 -13.96 16.22
N GLY A 159 -2.31 -13.58 17.39
CA GLY A 159 -3.76 -13.53 17.61
C GLY A 159 -4.44 -12.51 16.70
N ILE A 160 -3.84 -11.32 16.54
CA ILE A 160 -4.40 -10.24 15.72
C ILE A 160 -4.48 -10.62 14.23
N ARG A 161 -3.40 -11.20 13.71
CA ARG A 161 -3.31 -11.76 12.36
C ARG A 161 -4.47 -12.71 12.07
N ASP A 162 -4.73 -13.64 13.00
CA ASP A 162 -5.75 -14.67 12.81
C ASP A 162 -7.18 -14.08 12.84
N VAL A 163 -7.45 -13.12 13.73
CA VAL A 163 -8.78 -12.46 13.76
C VAL A 163 -9.02 -11.58 12.54
N PHE A 164 -8.00 -10.90 12.01
CA PHE A 164 -8.13 -10.14 10.77
C PHE A 164 -8.27 -11.04 9.55
N ALA A 165 -7.52 -12.14 9.47
CA ALA A 165 -7.68 -13.13 8.40
C ALA A 165 -9.10 -13.70 8.34
N ARG A 166 -9.64 -14.12 9.49
CA ARG A 166 -11.02 -14.60 9.61
C ARG A 166 -12.03 -13.54 9.18
N THR A 167 -11.84 -12.31 9.63
CA THR A 167 -12.76 -11.21 9.30
C THR A 167 -12.71 -10.89 7.80
N ALA A 168 -11.53 -10.89 7.19
CA ALA A 168 -11.37 -10.72 5.75
C ALA A 168 -12.11 -11.82 4.96
N GLY A 169 -11.96 -13.07 5.39
CA GLY A 169 -12.69 -14.22 4.83
C GLY A 169 -14.22 -14.07 4.93
N ASN A 170 -14.71 -13.58 6.07
CA ASN A 170 -16.15 -13.35 6.27
C ASN A 170 -16.67 -12.14 5.47
N CYS A 171 -15.81 -11.16 5.17
CA CYS A 171 -16.10 -10.04 4.29
C CYS A 171 -16.14 -10.40 2.80
N LYS A 172 -16.12 -11.69 2.42
CA LYS A 172 -16.43 -12.13 1.04
C LYS A 172 -17.85 -11.76 0.60
N VAL A 173 -18.77 -11.60 1.56
CA VAL A 173 -20.16 -11.19 1.32
C VAL A 173 -20.59 -10.07 2.28
N GLY A 174 -21.43 -9.15 1.79
CA GLY A 174 -21.95 -8.00 2.55
C GLY A 174 -23.07 -8.35 3.54
N SER A 175 -22.88 -9.36 4.40
CA SER A 175 -23.88 -9.80 5.38
C SER A 175 -23.88 -8.98 6.66
N THR A 176 -24.97 -9.03 7.44
CA THR A 176 -25.04 -8.39 8.77
C THR A 176 -24.03 -9.00 9.75
N GLN A 177 -23.77 -10.31 9.65
CA GLN A 177 -22.75 -10.97 10.47
C GLN A 177 -21.36 -10.44 10.15
N ALA A 178 -21.01 -10.35 8.86
CA ALA A 178 -19.73 -9.80 8.41
C ALA A 178 -19.58 -8.33 8.83
N TYR A 179 -20.64 -7.52 8.73
CA TYR A 179 -20.64 -6.14 9.20
C TYR A 179 -20.31 -6.04 10.71
N ASN A 180 -20.99 -6.85 11.53
CA ASN A 180 -20.80 -6.82 12.98
C ASN A 180 -19.36 -7.23 13.35
N GLU A 181 -18.80 -8.24 12.70
CA GLU A 181 -17.42 -8.64 12.93
C GLU A 181 -16.42 -7.58 12.45
N ALA A 182 -16.61 -7.03 11.25
CA ALA A 182 -15.78 -5.94 10.72
C ALA A 182 -15.80 -4.72 11.64
N LYS A 183 -16.96 -4.39 12.22
CA LYS A 183 -17.10 -3.28 13.18
C LYS A 183 -16.31 -3.52 14.47
N LEU A 184 -16.29 -4.76 14.97
CA LEU A 184 -15.45 -5.13 16.11
C LEU A 184 -13.96 -5.00 15.76
N ARG A 185 -13.54 -5.52 14.60
CA ARG A 185 -12.13 -5.41 14.16
C ARG A 185 -11.69 -3.98 13.87
N LYS A 186 -12.61 -3.11 13.42
CA LYS A 186 -12.38 -1.67 13.32
C LYS A 186 -12.06 -1.06 14.69
N ALA A 187 -12.79 -1.46 15.74
CA ALA A 187 -12.49 -1.02 17.10
C ALA A 187 -11.13 -1.56 17.58
N ASP A 188 -10.82 -2.82 17.28
CA ASP A 188 -9.50 -3.40 17.61
C ASP A 188 -8.35 -2.62 16.93
N LEU A 189 -8.49 -2.21 15.67
CA LEU A 189 -7.50 -1.33 15.01
C LEU A 189 -7.34 0.00 15.74
N GLN A 190 -8.44 0.61 16.19
CA GLN A 190 -8.39 1.86 16.97
C GLN A 190 -7.67 1.67 18.31
N ASP A 191 -7.92 0.56 19.00
CA ASP A 191 -7.29 0.20 20.27
C ASP A 191 -5.79 -0.07 20.11
N LEU A 192 -5.40 -0.81 19.07
CA LEU A 192 -4.00 -1.08 18.73
C LEU A 192 -3.22 0.21 18.47
N LEU A 193 -3.78 1.12 17.67
CA LEU A 193 -3.16 2.42 17.41
C LEU A 193 -3.04 3.27 18.68
N GLY A 194 -4.01 3.15 19.59
CA GLY A 194 -4.02 3.76 20.92
C GLY A 194 -3.09 3.10 21.94
N GLY A 195 -2.48 1.97 21.61
CA GLY A 195 -1.55 1.23 22.48
C GLY A 195 -2.22 0.26 23.45
N ALA A 196 -3.52 0.00 23.29
CA ALA A 196 -4.22 -1.02 24.06
C ALA A 196 -3.93 -2.44 23.53
N THR A 197 -4.18 -3.43 24.39
CA THR A 197 -4.13 -4.85 24.02
C THR A 197 -5.50 -5.28 23.53
N VAL A 198 -5.52 -6.04 22.43
CA VAL A 198 -6.75 -6.64 21.90
C VAL A 198 -6.84 -8.08 22.41
N ASP A 199 -8.02 -8.48 22.86
CA ASP A 199 -8.29 -9.88 23.24
C ASP A 199 -8.42 -10.75 21.99
N ALA A 200 -7.27 -11.14 21.44
CA ALA A 200 -7.16 -12.04 20.30
C ALA A 200 -6.41 -13.30 20.73
N LYS A 201 -7.13 -14.43 20.75
CA LYS A 201 -6.53 -15.73 21.09
C LYS A 201 -5.47 -16.11 20.08
N THR A 202 -4.28 -16.42 20.58
CA THR A 202 -3.18 -16.95 19.77
C THR A 202 -3.45 -18.41 19.38
N ASN A 203 -3.28 -18.74 18.10
CA ASN A 203 -3.19 -20.13 17.65
C ASN A 203 -1.83 -20.37 16.98
N ALA A 204 -0.80 -20.64 17.79
CA ALA A 204 0.58 -20.78 17.32
C ALA A 204 0.82 -22.09 16.56
N GLU A 205 0.11 -23.17 16.91
CA GLU A 205 0.36 -24.52 16.39
C GLU A 205 -0.26 -24.78 15.01
N ASP A 206 -1.18 -23.94 14.54
CA ASP A 206 -1.92 -24.09 13.28
C ASP A 206 -1.57 -23.02 12.23
N PHE A 207 -0.44 -22.31 12.41
CA PHE A 207 -0.08 -21.22 11.52
C PHE A 207 0.32 -21.70 10.13
N ASN A 208 -0.32 -21.12 9.11
CA ASN A 208 0.00 -21.33 7.70
C ASN A 208 -0.32 -20.04 6.92
N TRP A 209 0.64 -19.53 6.14
CA TRP A 209 0.48 -18.32 5.32
C TRP A 209 -0.72 -18.37 4.36
N ALA A 210 -1.00 -19.50 3.72
CA ALA A 210 -2.17 -19.64 2.85
C ALA A 210 -3.52 -19.66 3.58
N ARG A 211 -3.52 -19.86 4.90
CA ARG A 211 -4.76 -19.79 5.71
C ARG A 211 -5.06 -18.38 6.18
N ILE A 212 -4.03 -17.55 6.32
CA ILE A 212 -4.18 -16.17 6.81
C ILE A 212 -4.25 -15.13 5.69
N VAL A 213 -3.73 -15.47 4.51
CA VAL A 213 -3.59 -14.56 3.38
C VAL A 213 -4.21 -15.19 2.13
N ASP A 214 -5.15 -14.48 1.53
CA ASP A 214 -5.70 -14.78 0.21
C ASP A 214 -4.84 -14.07 -0.87
N ARG A 215 -4.53 -14.75 -1.98
CA ARG A 215 -3.81 -14.16 -3.13
C ARG A 215 -4.51 -12.92 -3.73
N PRO A 216 -5.83 -12.92 -4.03
CA PRO A 216 -6.44 -11.80 -4.76
C PRO A 216 -6.34 -10.43 -4.06
N PRO A 217 -6.63 -10.28 -2.74
CA PRO A 217 -6.43 -9.01 -2.05
C PRO A 217 -4.99 -8.51 -2.05
N LEU A 218 -4.00 -9.40 -1.94
CA LEU A 218 -2.60 -9.00 -2.01
C LEU A 218 -2.17 -8.62 -3.43
N MET A 219 -2.67 -9.31 -4.45
CA MET A 219 -2.46 -8.90 -5.85
C MET A 219 -3.06 -7.51 -6.12
N GLN A 220 -4.26 -7.23 -5.59
CA GLN A 220 -4.84 -5.89 -5.66
C GLN A 220 -3.96 -4.84 -4.95
N ARG A 221 -3.33 -5.20 -3.83
CA ARG A 221 -2.41 -4.29 -3.11
C ARG A 221 -1.13 -4.01 -3.92
N LEU A 222 -0.64 -5.01 -4.66
CA LEU A 222 0.46 -4.85 -5.60
C LEU A 222 0.10 -3.99 -6.81
N GLU A 223 -1.10 -4.14 -7.38
CA GLU A 223 -1.59 -3.28 -8.46
C GLU A 223 -1.61 -1.81 -8.03
N VAL A 224 -2.13 -1.53 -6.83
CA VAL A 224 -2.09 -0.17 -6.24
C VAL A 224 -0.65 0.32 -6.04
N ALA A 225 0.26 -0.56 -5.58
CA ALA A 225 1.65 -0.17 -5.37
C ALA A 225 2.36 0.12 -6.69
N VAL A 226 2.35 -0.81 -7.63
CA VAL A 226 3.17 -0.77 -8.85
C VAL A 226 2.54 0.13 -9.90
N ASP A 227 1.27 -0.07 -10.21
CA ASP A 227 0.63 0.57 -11.36
C ASP A 227 0.09 1.95 -11.00
N GLU A 228 -0.60 2.08 -9.86
CA GLU A 228 -1.22 3.35 -9.47
C GLU A 228 -0.26 4.34 -8.78
N ARG A 229 0.82 3.86 -8.17
CA ARG A 229 1.75 4.70 -7.38
C ARG A 229 3.15 4.73 -7.97
N LEU A 230 3.89 3.62 -7.93
CA LEU A 230 5.29 3.60 -8.31
C LEU A 230 5.51 4.02 -9.77
N SER A 231 4.72 3.49 -10.71
CA SER A 231 4.82 3.83 -12.13
C SER A 231 4.72 5.34 -12.42
N PRO A 232 3.67 6.08 -11.98
CA PRO A 232 3.63 7.53 -12.16
C PRO A 232 4.71 8.26 -11.34
N MET A 233 4.98 7.83 -10.10
CA MET A 233 5.95 8.48 -9.22
C MET A 233 7.41 8.34 -9.70
N THR A 234 7.74 7.35 -10.53
CA THR A 234 9.07 7.19 -11.14
C THR A 234 9.12 7.58 -12.61
N SER A 235 8.06 8.20 -13.15
CA SER A 235 7.96 8.53 -14.58
C SER A 235 8.89 9.64 -15.04
N SER A 236 9.39 10.46 -14.10
CA SER A 236 10.36 11.52 -14.35
C SER A 236 11.19 11.80 -13.09
N ALA A 237 12.29 12.53 -13.25
CA ALA A 237 13.12 12.94 -12.11
C ALA A 237 12.37 13.84 -11.12
N ASP A 238 11.47 14.70 -11.60
CA ASP A 238 10.68 15.61 -10.75
C ASP A 238 9.65 14.84 -9.90
N GLU A 239 8.95 13.88 -10.52
CA GLU A 239 8.01 13.00 -9.79
C GLU A 239 8.76 12.13 -8.78
N PHE A 240 9.92 11.58 -9.17
CA PHE A 240 10.74 10.79 -8.26
C PHE A 240 11.19 11.61 -7.05
N GLU A 241 11.70 12.83 -7.27
CA GLU A 241 12.15 13.72 -6.22
C GLU A 241 11.01 14.09 -5.25
N SER A 242 9.82 14.34 -5.80
CA SER A 242 8.66 14.77 -5.01
C SER A 242 8.01 13.67 -4.19
N ASN A 243 8.28 12.40 -4.50
CA ASN A 243 7.55 11.25 -3.93
C ASN A 243 8.45 10.22 -3.22
N LYS A 244 9.73 10.53 -2.96
CA LYS A 244 10.72 9.57 -2.40
C LYS A 244 10.23 8.77 -1.18
N GLU A 245 9.58 9.43 -0.22
CA GLU A 245 9.08 8.75 0.98
C GLU A 245 7.99 7.73 0.65
N THR A 246 7.05 8.10 -0.21
CA THR A 246 6.01 7.19 -0.70
C THR A 246 6.61 6.07 -1.55
N ILE A 247 7.59 6.36 -2.40
CA ILE A 247 8.28 5.36 -3.22
C ILE A 247 8.97 4.32 -2.32
N LEU A 248 9.65 4.74 -1.26
CA LEU A 248 10.26 3.84 -0.27
C LEU A 248 9.22 2.94 0.38
N HIS A 249 8.12 3.53 0.87
CA HIS A 249 7.02 2.78 1.49
C HIS A 249 6.46 1.72 0.55
N GLU A 250 6.11 2.09 -0.68
CA GLU A 250 5.53 1.15 -1.64
C GLU A 250 6.51 0.07 -2.08
N ALA A 251 7.78 0.40 -2.27
CA ALA A 251 8.80 -0.58 -2.63
C ALA A 251 9.00 -1.63 -1.52
N GLU A 252 9.02 -1.23 -0.25
CA GLU A 252 9.10 -2.17 0.87
C GLU A 252 7.85 -3.07 0.94
N ILE A 253 6.65 -2.52 0.69
CA ILE A 253 5.41 -3.31 0.63
C ILE A 253 5.46 -4.33 -0.52
N VAL A 254 5.92 -3.93 -1.71
CA VAL A 254 6.07 -4.85 -2.85
C VAL A 254 7.07 -5.96 -2.51
N ALA A 255 8.22 -5.63 -1.94
CA ALA A 255 9.22 -6.61 -1.54
C ALA A 255 8.67 -7.63 -0.52
N ALA A 256 7.93 -7.16 0.48
CA ALA A 256 7.30 -8.00 1.48
C ALA A 256 6.23 -8.92 0.90
N ILE A 257 5.30 -8.40 0.10
CA ILE A 257 4.23 -9.20 -0.52
C ILE A 257 4.81 -10.21 -1.51
N SER A 258 5.80 -9.81 -2.32
CA SER A 258 6.51 -10.72 -3.21
C SER A 258 7.12 -11.90 -2.45
N HIS A 259 7.71 -11.64 -1.28
CA HIS A 259 8.26 -12.69 -0.43
C HIS A 259 7.17 -13.60 0.17
N ILE A 260 5.99 -13.07 0.51
CA ILE A 260 4.84 -13.90 0.91
C ILE A 260 4.49 -14.91 -0.19
N PHE A 261 4.43 -14.48 -1.45
CA PHE A 261 4.07 -15.39 -2.56
C PHE A 261 5.09 -16.49 -2.84
N THR A 262 6.35 -16.31 -2.42
CA THR A 262 7.38 -17.37 -2.50
C THR A 262 7.31 -18.39 -1.36
N ARG A 263 6.36 -18.26 -0.43
CA ARG A 263 6.24 -19.21 0.69
C ARG A 263 5.65 -20.53 0.18
N PRO A 264 6.24 -21.69 0.53
CA PRO A 264 5.79 -23.00 0.02
C PRO A 264 4.32 -23.33 0.32
N GLN A 265 3.73 -22.68 1.33
CA GLN A 265 2.33 -22.92 1.67
C GLN A 265 1.35 -22.17 0.77
N MET A 266 1.81 -21.11 0.09
CA MET A 266 0.96 -20.30 -0.80
C MET A 266 0.59 -21.09 -2.06
N GLU A 267 -0.55 -20.74 -2.65
CA GLU A 267 -0.92 -21.20 -3.99
C GLU A 267 0.25 -20.94 -4.95
N ASP A 268 0.63 -21.96 -5.72
CA ASP A 268 1.79 -22.00 -6.65
C ASP A 268 3.14 -21.57 -6.04
N GLY A 269 3.26 -21.43 -4.71
CA GLY A 269 4.47 -20.90 -4.07
C GLY A 269 5.69 -21.82 -4.13
N ASP A 270 5.46 -23.12 -4.37
CA ASP A 270 6.46 -24.15 -4.60
C ASP A 270 6.75 -24.40 -6.10
N ASP A 271 5.98 -23.79 -7.01
CA ASP A 271 6.24 -23.81 -8.44
C ASP A 271 7.41 -22.87 -8.77
N GLU A 272 8.45 -23.41 -9.41
CA GLU A 272 9.71 -22.69 -9.65
C GLU A 272 9.53 -21.46 -10.54
N ASP A 273 8.66 -21.54 -11.55
CA ASP A 273 8.39 -20.44 -12.47
C ASP A 273 7.60 -19.34 -11.77
N TYR A 274 6.55 -19.68 -11.01
CA TYR A 274 5.78 -18.73 -10.20
C TYR A 274 6.67 -18.01 -9.17
N ALA A 275 7.44 -18.79 -8.40
CA ALA A 275 8.39 -18.26 -7.44
C ALA A 275 9.48 -17.41 -8.13
N GLY A 276 9.87 -17.77 -9.36
CA GLY A 276 10.77 -17.00 -10.21
C GLY A 276 10.24 -15.59 -10.49
N TYR A 277 8.99 -15.46 -10.93
CA TYR A 277 8.35 -14.15 -11.14
C TYR A 277 8.23 -13.37 -9.82
N ALA A 278 7.75 -13.99 -8.75
CA ALA A 278 7.66 -13.32 -7.45
C ALA A 278 9.03 -12.80 -6.97
N ASN A 279 10.12 -13.58 -7.17
CA ASN A 279 11.47 -13.15 -6.84
C ASN A 279 12.01 -12.05 -7.78
N LYS A 280 11.63 -12.04 -9.06
CA LYS A 280 11.97 -10.95 -9.99
C LYS A 280 11.33 -9.63 -9.55
N MET A 281 10.04 -9.65 -9.21
CA MET A 281 9.32 -8.49 -8.65
C MET A 281 9.96 -8.01 -7.33
N LYS A 282 10.26 -8.94 -6.41
CA LYS A 282 11.00 -8.64 -5.17
C LYS A 282 12.34 -7.94 -5.44
N SER A 283 13.09 -8.43 -6.42
CA SER A 283 14.40 -7.88 -6.78
C SER A 283 14.27 -6.46 -7.35
N GLY A 284 13.29 -6.21 -8.21
CA GLY A 284 12.96 -4.87 -8.68
C GLY A 284 12.63 -3.92 -7.51
N ALA A 285 11.83 -4.37 -6.55
CA ALA A 285 11.49 -3.58 -5.38
C ALA A 285 12.71 -3.20 -4.53
N LEU A 286 13.63 -4.15 -4.29
CA LEU A 286 14.88 -3.87 -3.57
C LEU A 286 15.80 -2.93 -4.36
N ASP A 287 15.86 -3.08 -5.69
CA ASP A 287 16.63 -2.18 -6.55
C ASP A 287 16.09 -0.73 -6.52
N LEU A 288 14.76 -0.58 -6.45
CA LEU A 288 14.10 0.70 -6.27
C LEU A 288 14.45 1.36 -4.93
N LEU A 289 14.51 0.59 -3.83
CA LEU A 289 14.96 1.11 -2.54
C LEU A 289 16.39 1.66 -2.61
N ASP A 290 17.29 0.96 -3.29
CA ASP A 290 18.66 1.41 -3.48
C ASP A 290 18.74 2.63 -4.41
N ALA A 291 17.91 2.69 -5.45
CA ALA A 291 17.79 3.86 -6.31
C ALA A 291 17.36 5.11 -5.53
N VAL A 292 16.41 4.99 -4.59
CA VAL A 292 16.03 6.11 -3.72
C VAL A 292 17.20 6.56 -2.83
N LYS A 293 17.91 5.62 -2.20
CA LYS A 293 19.07 5.93 -1.34
C LYS A 293 20.20 6.63 -2.11
N LEU A 294 20.41 6.22 -3.37
CA LEU A 294 21.44 6.79 -4.26
C LEU A 294 20.96 8.03 -5.01
N ASN A 295 19.70 8.43 -4.83
CA ASN A 295 19.07 9.53 -5.55
C ASN A 295 19.15 9.37 -7.08
N ASP A 296 18.87 8.16 -7.58
CA ASP A 296 18.97 7.79 -8.99
C ASP A 296 17.58 7.56 -9.63
N PRO A 297 16.97 8.58 -10.25
CA PRO A 297 15.65 8.46 -10.86
C PRO A 297 15.62 7.50 -12.06
N ASN A 298 16.73 7.34 -12.79
CA ASN A 298 16.76 6.45 -13.96
C ASN A 298 16.78 4.98 -13.53
N ARG A 299 17.55 4.67 -12.49
CA ARG A 299 17.53 3.35 -11.86
C ARG A 299 16.17 3.05 -11.25
N ALA A 300 15.54 4.03 -10.60
CA ALA A 300 14.20 3.88 -10.04
C ALA A 300 13.16 3.51 -11.12
N ALA A 301 13.15 4.23 -12.25
CA ALA A 301 12.26 3.92 -13.38
C ALA A 301 12.52 2.51 -13.97
N SER A 302 13.79 2.13 -14.08
CA SER A 302 14.18 0.79 -14.57
C SER A 302 13.72 -0.32 -13.62
N ALA A 303 13.86 -0.11 -12.31
CA ALA A 303 13.44 -1.04 -11.27
C ALA A 303 11.93 -1.27 -11.29
N VAL A 304 11.13 -0.21 -11.46
CA VAL A 304 9.67 -0.33 -11.65
C VAL A 304 9.34 -1.07 -12.95
N GLY A 305 10.08 -0.82 -14.04
CA GLY A 305 9.93 -1.58 -15.29
C GLY A 305 10.11 -3.09 -15.12
N VAL A 306 11.07 -3.52 -14.29
CA VAL A 306 11.28 -4.93 -13.94
C VAL A 306 10.06 -5.50 -13.19
N MET A 307 9.49 -4.74 -12.26
CA MET A 307 8.28 -5.15 -11.52
C MET A 307 7.09 -5.32 -12.47
N THR A 308 6.80 -4.32 -13.31
CA THR A 308 5.69 -4.37 -14.28
C THR A 308 5.84 -5.53 -15.27
N GLN A 309 7.06 -5.77 -15.75
CA GLN A 309 7.35 -6.90 -16.62
C GLN A 309 7.05 -8.23 -15.91
N SER A 310 7.48 -8.37 -14.65
CA SER A 310 7.19 -9.55 -13.84
C SER A 310 5.69 -9.78 -13.64
N CYS A 311 4.90 -8.72 -13.44
CA CYS A 311 3.45 -8.81 -13.35
C CYS A 311 2.83 -9.33 -14.66
N THR A 312 3.33 -8.84 -15.80
CA THR A 312 2.82 -9.26 -17.12
C THR A 312 3.14 -10.71 -17.39
N GLU A 313 4.41 -11.11 -17.24
CA GLU A 313 4.86 -12.49 -17.49
C GLU A 313 4.16 -13.50 -16.57
N CYS A 314 4.00 -13.18 -15.29
CA CYS A 314 3.26 -14.04 -14.36
C CYS A 314 1.78 -14.15 -14.75
N HIS A 315 1.13 -13.04 -15.13
CA HIS A 315 -0.28 -13.07 -15.48
C HIS A 315 -0.59 -13.79 -16.80
N GLU A 316 0.37 -13.88 -17.73
CA GLU A 316 0.20 -14.67 -18.95
C GLU A 316 0.04 -16.18 -18.67
N LEU A 317 0.61 -16.67 -17.56
CA LEU A 317 0.66 -18.09 -17.21
C LEU A 317 -0.25 -18.47 -16.04
N TYR A 318 -0.37 -17.61 -15.03
CA TYR A 318 -1.03 -17.94 -13.76
C TYR A 318 -2.33 -17.17 -13.49
N ARG A 319 -2.76 -16.26 -14.40
CA ARG A 319 -4.04 -15.54 -14.27
C ARG A 319 -5.15 -16.30 -15.00
N SER A 320 -5.74 -17.27 -14.30
CA SER A 320 -6.95 -17.98 -14.74
C SER A 320 -8.23 -17.17 -14.53
#